data_AF-A0A0D0Q9J5-F1
#
_entry.id   AF-A0A0D0Q9J5-F1
#
_cell.length_a   1.000
_cell.length_b   1.000
_cell.length_c   1.000
_cell.angle_alpha   90.00
_cell.angle_beta   90.00
_cell.angle_gamma   90.00
#
_symmetry.space_group_name_H-M   'P 1'
#
loop_
_entity.id
_entity.type
_entity.pdbx_description
1 polymer ?
#
loop_
_entity_poly.entity_id
_entity_poly.type
_entity_poly.pdbx_seq_one_letter_code
_entity_poly.pdbx_strand_id
1 'polypeptide(L)'
;MRGSAAHRLMWRGAVWHFASAANLAAFEGDPVRFAPRYGGYCAFALARGALAPTVPDAFTIHEGRLYLNYSLGIRSLWQADLQGHIRAADGHWPQILG
;
A
#
# COMPACT_ATOMS: atom_id res chain seq x y z
N MET A 1 19.44 20.87 2.86
CA MET A 1 19.57 20.24 4.20
C MET A 1 19.34 18.75 4.04
N ARG A 2 20.30 17.89 4.43
CA ARG A 2 20.20 16.43 4.27
C ARG A 2 19.28 15.88 5.36
N GLY A 3 18.13 15.34 4.97
CA GLY A 3 17.19 14.69 5.88
C GLY A 3 17.83 13.45 6.51
N SER A 4 17.82 13.43 7.84
CA SER A 4 18.43 12.41 8.68
C SER A 4 17.84 11.02 8.41
N ALA A 5 18.70 10.01 8.35
CA ALA A 5 18.36 8.59 8.28
C ALA A 5 17.70 8.03 9.57
N ALA A 6 17.01 8.86 10.37
CA ALA A 6 16.59 8.54 11.74
C ALA A 6 15.11 8.13 11.91
N HIS A 7 14.26 8.27 10.89
CA HIS A 7 12.82 7.99 11.03
C HIS A 7 12.46 6.66 10.36
N ARG A 8 12.58 5.57 11.12
CA ARG A 8 12.22 4.22 10.68
C ARG A 8 11.47 3.44 11.76
N LEU A 9 10.51 2.62 11.35
CA LEU A 9 9.74 1.74 12.23
C LEU A 9 9.72 0.32 11.65
N MET A 10 9.94 -0.69 12.48
CA MET A 10 9.67 -2.07 12.09
C MET A 10 8.18 -2.37 12.33
N TRP A 11 7.43 -2.63 11.26
CA TRP A 11 6.01 -2.94 11.36
C TRP A 11 5.61 -4.03 10.36
N ARG A 12 4.93 -5.08 10.86
CA ARG A 12 4.54 -6.30 10.10
C ARG A 12 5.69 -6.93 9.30
N GLY A 13 6.88 -7.00 9.89
CA GLY A 13 8.06 -7.63 9.28
C GLY A 13 8.78 -6.78 8.22
N ALA A 14 8.34 -5.53 8.00
CA ALA A 14 8.99 -4.59 7.09
C ALA A 14 9.52 -3.38 7.84
N VAL A 15 10.64 -2.82 7.37
CA VAL A 15 11.17 -1.54 7.86
C VAL A 15 10.57 -0.41 7.03
N TRP A 16 9.78 0.44 7.68
CA TRP A 16 9.16 1.61 7.10
C TRP A 16 10.07 2.81 7.26
N HIS A 17 10.29 3.58 6.19
CA HIS A 17 11.09 4.80 6.21
C HIS A 17 10.18 6.02 6.05
N PHE A 18 10.37 7.02 6.91
CA PHE A 18 9.55 8.23 6.91
C PHE A 18 10.38 9.48 6.61
N ALA A 19 9.78 10.42 5.88
CA ALA A 19 10.42 11.68 5.54
C ALA A 19 10.55 12.65 6.74
N SER A 20 9.80 12.42 7.83
CA SER A 20 9.79 13.28 9.02
C SER A 20 9.40 12.50 10.28
N ALA A 21 9.79 13.02 11.46
CA ALA A 21 9.34 12.50 12.75
C ALA A 21 7.82 12.58 12.92
N ALA A 22 7.17 13.60 12.35
CA ALA A 22 5.72 13.73 12.37
C ALA A 22 5.02 12.61 11.61
N ASN A 23 5.55 12.21 10.44
CA ASN A 23 5.00 11.09 9.66
C ASN A 23 5.21 9.75 10.37
N LEU A 24 6.37 9.58 11.02
CA LEU A 24 6.63 8.41 11.87
C LEU A 24 5.60 8.33 13.00
N ALA A 25 5.41 9.41 13.77
CA ALA A 25 4.47 9.45 14.88
C ALA A 25 3.01 9.23 14.42
N ALA A 26 2.63 9.77 13.26
CA ALA A 26 1.32 9.51 12.66
C ALA A 26 1.15 8.03 12.30
N PHE A 27 2.15 7.42 11.67
CA PHE A 27 2.14 5.99 11.36
C PHE A 27 2.12 5.12 12.63
N GLU A 28 2.90 5.46 13.66
CA GLU A 28 2.88 4.75 14.94
C GLU A 28 1.52 4.83 15.65
N GLY A 29 0.82 5.96 15.52
CA GLY A 29 -0.50 6.17 16.12
C GLY A 29 -1.63 5.37 15.48
N ASP A 30 -1.59 5.16 14.15
CA ASP A 30 -2.58 4.35 13.43
C ASP A 30 -1.97 3.67 12.19
N PRO A 31 -1.10 2.66 12.39
CA PRO A 31 -0.35 2.09 11.27
C PRO A 31 -1.27 1.35 10.28
N VAL A 32 -2.45 0.90 10.71
CA VAL A 32 -3.44 0.24 9.85
C VAL A 32 -4.04 1.21 8.84
N ARG A 33 -4.24 2.47 9.25
CA ARG A 33 -4.72 3.54 8.36
C ARG A 33 -3.68 3.97 7.33
N PHE A 34 -2.41 4.01 7.71
CA PHE A 34 -1.35 4.50 6.84
C PHE A 34 -0.68 3.41 6.00
N ALA A 35 -0.72 2.16 6.45
CA ALA A 35 -0.16 1.06 5.70
C ALA A 35 -1.02 0.73 4.46
N PRO A 36 -0.38 0.41 3.32
CA PRO A 36 -1.04 -0.20 2.19
C PRO A 36 -1.75 -1.48 2.60
N ARG A 37 -3.00 -1.61 2.16
CA ARG A 37 -3.85 -2.79 2.40
C ARG A 37 -3.16 -4.10 2.06
N TYR A 38 -2.33 -4.10 1.02
CA TYR A 38 -1.65 -5.27 0.46
C TYR A 38 -0.12 -5.18 0.54
N GLY A 39 0.42 -4.65 1.63
CA GLY A 39 1.84 -4.82 1.99
C GLY A 39 2.87 -4.26 1.00
N GLY A 40 2.47 -3.30 0.16
CA GLY A 40 3.35 -2.69 -0.85
C GLY A 40 3.20 -3.25 -2.27
N TYR A 41 2.29 -4.21 -2.48
CA TYR A 41 2.02 -4.77 -3.80
C TYR A 41 0.88 -4.04 -4.53
N CYS A 42 0.92 -4.12 -5.85
CA CYS A 42 -0.12 -3.56 -6.70
C CYS A 42 -1.47 -4.23 -6.42
N ALA A 43 -2.44 -3.44 -5.94
CA ALA A 43 -3.79 -3.89 -5.61
C ALA A 43 -4.51 -4.54 -6.81
N PHE A 44 -4.28 -4.02 -8.02
CA PHE A 44 -4.86 -4.57 -9.25
C PHE A 44 -4.20 -5.88 -9.69
N ALA A 45 -2.88 -6.01 -9.52
CA ALA A 45 -2.21 -7.29 -9.78
C ALA A 45 -2.71 -8.35 -8.80
N LEU A 46 -2.85 -7.97 -7.52
CA LEU A 46 -3.36 -8.87 -6.49
C LEU A 46 -4.81 -9.28 -6.75
N ALA A 47 -5.66 -8.37 -7.25
CA ALA A 47 -7.01 -8.70 -7.70
C ALA A 47 -7.03 -9.79 -8.79
N ARG A 48 -5.91 -10.00 -9.49
CA ARG A 48 -5.73 -11.02 -10.54
C ARG A 48 -4.90 -12.22 -10.08
N GLY A 49 -4.60 -12.32 -8.78
CA GLY A 49 -3.81 -13.41 -8.21
C GLY A 49 -2.31 -13.31 -8.50
N ALA A 50 -1.80 -12.10 -8.76
CA ALA A 50 -0.39 -11.85 -9.04
C ALA A 50 0.19 -10.77 -8.11
N LEU A 51 1.52 -10.79 -7.93
CA LEU A 51 2.25 -9.72 -7.27
C LEU A 51 2.94 -8.85 -8.31
N ALA A 52 2.87 -7.54 -8.13
CA ALA A 52 3.62 -6.58 -8.93
C ALA A 52 4.09 -5.44 -8.01
N PRO A 53 5.23 -4.80 -8.34
CA PRO A 53 5.70 -3.65 -7.59
C PRO A 53 4.73 -2.47 -7.77
N THR A 54 4.97 -1.40 -7.01
CA THR A 54 4.13 -0.19 -7.01
C THR A 54 4.97 1.05 -7.19
N VAL A 55 4.37 2.11 -7.71
CA VAL A 55 4.98 3.44 -7.73
C VAL A 55 4.28 4.39 -6.76
N PRO A 56 5.01 5.32 -6.11
CA PRO A 56 4.43 6.21 -5.10
C PRO A 56 3.26 7.06 -5.61
N ASP A 57 3.31 7.48 -6.88
CA ASP A 57 2.30 8.37 -7.48
C ASP A 57 0.99 7.64 -7.83
N ALA A 58 1.01 6.31 -7.91
CA ALA A 58 -0.13 5.51 -8.32
C ALA A 58 -0.85 4.92 -7.10
N PHE A 59 -1.47 5.77 -6.29
CA PHE A 59 -2.21 5.36 -5.09
C PHE A 59 -3.67 5.77 -5.10
N THR A 60 -4.49 5.03 -4.38
CA THR A 60 -5.90 5.34 -4.13
C THR A 60 -6.18 5.18 -2.64
N ILE A 61 -6.83 6.16 -2.03
CA ILE A 61 -7.37 6.05 -0.69
C ILE A 61 -8.86 5.77 -0.82
N HIS A 62 -9.32 4.64 -0.28
CA HIS A 62 -10.73 4.26 -0.28
C HIS A 62 -11.11 3.74 1.10
N GLU A 63 -12.17 4.28 1.70
CA GLU A 63 -12.62 3.95 3.06
C GLU A 63 -11.49 4.02 4.11
N GLY A 64 -10.64 5.04 3.99
CA GLY A 64 -9.50 5.24 4.91
C GLY A 64 -8.36 4.23 4.74
N ARG A 65 -8.39 3.39 3.71
CA ARG A 65 -7.33 2.43 3.39
C ARG A 65 -6.54 2.86 2.16
N LEU A 66 -5.22 2.69 2.23
CA LEU A 66 -4.30 2.97 1.13
C LEU A 66 -4.18 1.75 0.21
N TYR A 67 -4.37 1.97 -1.09
CA TYR A 67 -4.15 1.00 -2.16
C TYR A 67 -3.09 1.54 -3.11
N LEU A 68 -2.12 0.71 -3.47
CA LEU A 68 -1.04 1.07 -4.35
C LEU A 68 -1.18 0.35 -5.69
N ASN A 69 -0.68 0.94 -6.77
CA ASN A 69 -0.73 0.38 -8.11
C ASN A 69 0.63 0.48 -8.81
N TYR A 70 0.82 -0.38 -9.81
CA TYR A 70 2.06 -0.48 -10.58
C TYR A 70 2.35 0.77 -11.43
N SER A 71 1.31 1.43 -11.94
CA SER A 71 1.42 2.64 -12.75
C SER A 71 0.12 3.43 -12.71
N LEU A 72 0.13 4.68 -13.19
CA LEU A 72 -1.08 5.49 -13.31
C LEU A 72 -2.12 4.86 -14.25
N GLY A 73 -1.70 4.19 -15.32
CA GLY A 73 -2.62 3.46 -16.21
C GLY A 73 -3.29 2.27 -15.50
N ILE A 74 -2.52 1.50 -14.73
CA ILE A 74 -3.07 0.41 -13.90
C ILE A 74 -3.99 0.96 -12.80
N ARG A 75 -3.66 2.11 -12.23
CA ARG A 75 -4.51 2.80 -11.25
C ARG A 75 -5.85 3.22 -11.88
N SER A 76 -5.88 3.63 -13.15
CA SER A 76 -7.14 3.91 -13.85
C SER A 76 -7.98 2.65 -14.03
N LEU A 77 -7.37 1.52 -14.42
CA LEU A 77 -8.06 0.23 -14.49
C LEU A 77 -8.57 -0.22 -13.12
N TRP A 78 -7.75 -0.07 -12.07
CA TRP A 78 -8.13 -0.34 -10.69
C TRP A 78 -9.39 0.44 -10.28
N GLN A 79 -9.44 1.74 -10.60
CA GLN A 79 -10.57 2.61 -10.28
C GLN A 79 -11.84 2.29 -11.09
N ALA A 80 -11.71 1.67 -12.27
CA ALA A 80 -12.86 1.37 -13.12
C ALA A 80 -13.86 0.38 -12.49
N ASP A 81 -13.37 -0.53 -11.64
CA ASP A 81 -14.20 -1.40 -10.79
C ASP A 81 -13.55 -1.58 -9.42
N LEU A 82 -13.45 -0.47 -8.68
CA LEU A 82 -12.73 -0.43 -7.41
C LEU A 82 -13.23 -1.50 -6.42
N GLN A 83 -14.54 -1.59 -6.23
CA GLN A 83 -15.14 -2.52 -5.27
C GLN A 83 -15.06 -3.98 -5.71
N GLY A 84 -15.16 -4.27 -7.01
CA GLY A 84 -14.94 -5.61 -7.55
C GLY A 84 -13.48 -6.05 -7.39
N HIS A 85 -12.53 -5.17 -7.72
CA HIS A 85 -11.11 -5.46 -7.56
C HIS A 85 -10.70 -5.60 -6.09
N ILE A 86 -11.27 -4.81 -5.16
CA ILE A 86 -11.03 -4.97 -3.72
C ILE A 86 -11.48 -6.37 -3.27
N ARG A 87 -12.70 -6.79 -3.62
CA ARG A 87 -13.21 -8.12 -3.26
C ARG A 87 -12.33 -9.25 -3.79
N ALA A 88 -11.89 -9.14 -5.04
CA ALA A 88 -10.99 -10.13 -5.64
C ALA A 88 -9.61 -10.15 -4.95
N ALA A 89 -9.02 -8.98 -4.71
CA ALA A 89 -7.72 -8.85 -4.06
C ALA A 89 -7.74 -9.33 -2.60
N ASP A 90 -8.81 -9.04 -1.86
CA ASP A 90 -9.02 -9.54 -0.50
C ASP A 90 -9.12 -11.08 -0.46
N GLY A 91 -9.65 -11.71 -1.52
CA GLY A 91 -9.68 -13.16 -1.66
C GLY A 91 -8.31 -13.79 -1.89
N HIS A 92 -7.46 -13.16 -2.72
CA HIS A 92 -6.12 -13.67 -3.01
C HIS A 92 -5.10 -13.34 -1.91
N TRP A 93 -5.28 -12.23 -1.19
CA TRP A 93 -4.30 -11.73 -0.22
C TRP A 93 -3.82 -12.74 0.84
N PRO A 94 -4.72 -13.52 1.48
CA PRO A 94 -4.30 -14.49 2.50
C PRO A 94 -3.50 -15.67 1.94
N GLN A 95 -3.59 -15.91 0.64
CA GLN A 95 -3.08 -17.12 -0.02
C GLN A 95 -1.80 -16.86 -0.82
N ILE A 96 -1.60 -15.63 -1.29
CA ILE A 96 -0.54 -15.33 -2.28
C ILE A 96 0.88 -15.29 -1.71
N LEU A 97 1.01 -15.20 -0.37
CA LEU A 97 2.30 -15.23 0.34
C LEU A 97 2.50 -16.55 1.13
N GLY A 98 1.59 -17.52 0.95
CA GLY A 98 1.60 -18.82 1.61
C GLY A 98 2.40 -19.88 0.88
#